data_AF-A0A5Q4H5H5-F1
#
_entry.id   AF-A0A5Q4H5H5-F1
#
_cell.length_a   1.000
_cell.length_b   1.000
_cell.length_c   1.000
_cell.angle_alpha   90.00
_cell.angle_beta   90.00
_cell.angle_gamma   90.00
#
_symmetry.space_group_name_H-M   'P 1'
#
loop_
_entity.id
_entity.type
_entity.pdbx_description
1 polymer ?
#
loop_
_entity_poly.entity_id
_entity_poly.type
_entity_poly.pdbx_seq_one_letter_code
_entity_poly.pdbx_strand_id
1 'polypeptide(L)'
;MIERLDWNELRRLLGQPLQDLSPSIATDIVLRLGGLARWCLSPEVLCLAAENDSIQVPVAQAWRQRPQLPETHGSCWVIFAAGAAERLAALRPAFALPLRWVQNQPHSPHLPTGLVQLAEQVLAAFAEHDHIKQKGWGLQPAASWAGTDVSDMPLGCRSGWASLAAGLLVAADQGTPDRHVWASGSWDASGGIQPIDYLPEKLALASEYQARTFFVPVAQVDEARKISHGIQIGRLQMAEQDPCRALADLTLRLQTPPLPPLSVNDQEGFKRCVRYHANLPRGAAKTVEYYVSHLLPTIIYRSRQQLLEQYPDCQPTQMVTIVSGSPELVLLAAQALDVRRCLLLYTPSENSSHDQTGRMEMVRRLLQADGRDCVPAAFANDKTLEHEIPAAIHQFTQGQSPDTLVLDLTPGTKWMTLIADRSMLAGSWRMYVKNDTLSTPDKSPDPGSERLVCWRST
;
A
#
# COMPACT_ATOMS: atom_id res chain seq x y z
N MET A 1 -25.10 28.52 -2.16
CA MET A 1 -25.54 28.80 -0.78
C MET A 1 -25.55 27.47 -0.06
N ILE A 2 -24.86 27.33 1.07
CA ILE A 2 -24.86 26.09 1.85
C ILE A 2 -26.00 26.23 2.85
N GLU A 3 -27.00 25.35 2.77
CA GLU A 3 -28.13 25.35 3.69
C GLU A 3 -27.77 24.54 4.94
N ARG A 4 -28.03 25.13 6.12
CA ARG A 4 -27.85 24.46 7.40
C ARG A 4 -29.04 23.54 7.65
N LEU A 5 -28.76 22.27 7.92
CA LEU A 5 -29.78 21.27 8.25
C LEU A 5 -30.44 21.55 9.61
N ASP A 6 -31.76 21.71 9.65
CA ASP A 6 -32.52 21.61 10.91
C ASP A 6 -32.61 20.14 11.34
N TRP A 7 -31.70 19.75 12.23
CA TRP A 7 -31.60 18.37 12.70
C TRP A 7 -32.81 17.92 13.53
N ASN A 8 -33.50 18.82 14.22
CA ASN A 8 -34.65 18.44 15.03
C ASN A 8 -35.84 18.06 14.14
N GLU A 9 -36.10 18.87 13.11
CA GLU A 9 -37.12 18.56 12.12
C GLU A 9 -36.76 17.30 11.34
N LEU A 10 -35.52 17.20 10.85
CA LEU A 10 -35.05 16.04 10.09
C LEU A 10 -35.14 14.75 10.92
N ARG A 11 -34.78 14.79 12.22
CA ARG A 11 -34.89 13.64 13.11
C ARG A 11 -36.33 13.14 13.24
N ARG A 12 -37.30 14.06 13.32
CA ARG A 12 -38.73 13.72 13.37
C ARG A 12 -39.16 13.00 12.08
N LEU A 13 -38.69 13.46 10.92
CA LEU A 13 -38.97 12.82 9.63
C LEU A 13 -38.29 11.44 9.52
N LEU A 14 -37.02 11.34 9.89
CA LEU A 14 -36.24 10.11 9.83
C LEU A 14 -36.76 9.01 10.77
N GLY A 15 -37.45 9.39 11.85
CA GLY A 15 -38.05 8.46 12.82
C GLY A 15 -39.42 7.94 12.44
N GLN A 16 -40.03 8.41 11.34
CA GLN A 16 -41.30 7.85 10.88
C GLN A 16 -41.11 6.42 10.37
N PRO A 17 -42.00 5.48 10.71
CA PRO A 17 -41.97 4.14 10.14
C PRO A 17 -42.01 4.18 8.61
N LEU A 18 -41.24 3.30 7.95
CA LEU A 18 -41.15 3.29 6.48
C LEU A 18 -42.51 3.15 5.79
N GLN A 19 -43.43 2.40 6.38
CA GLN A 19 -44.81 2.19 5.88
C GLN A 19 -45.69 3.44 5.93
N ASP A 20 -45.31 4.44 6.74
CA ASP A 20 -46.05 5.70 6.89
C ASP A 20 -45.44 6.83 6.04
N LEU A 21 -44.30 6.59 5.39
CA LEU A 21 -43.67 7.55 4.48
C LEU A 21 -44.40 7.59 3.14
N SER A 22 -44.72 8.79 2.67
CA SER A 22 -45.18 9.02 1.29
C SER A 22 -44.01 9.41 0.37
N PRO A 23 -44.13 9.24 -0.97
CA PRO A 23 -43.11 9.69 -1.91
C PRO A 23 -42.71 11.17 -1.74
N SER A 24 -43.66 12.04 -1.40
CA SER A 24 -43.42 13.46 -1.15
C SER A 24 -42.57 13.69 0.10
N ILE A 25 -42.88 13.01 1.22
CA ILE A 25 -42.09 13.11 2.45
C ILE A 25 -40.69 12.53 2.24
N ALA A 26 -40.58 11.37 1.59
CA ALA A 26 -39.28 10.77 1.27
C ALA A 26 -38.44 11.71 0.38
N THR A 27 -39.06 12.38 -0.58
CA THR A 27 -38.42 13.41 -1.42
C THR A 27 -37.92 14.58 -0.59
N ASP A 28 -38.73 15.10 0.34
CA ASP A 28 -38.32 16.20 1.24
C ASP A 28 -37.09 15.80 2.08
N ILE A 29 -37.09 14.58 2.64
CA ILE A 29 -35.93 14.04 3.38
C ILE A 29 -34.68 14.00 2.48
N VAL A 30 -34.79 13.47 1.26
CA VAL A 30 -33.66 13.36 0.32
C VAL A 30 -33.13 14.74 -0.07
N LEU A 31 -34.02 15.68 -0.39
CA LEU A 31 -33.62 17.03 -0.81
C LEU A 31 -32.93 17.79 0.32
N ARG A 32 -33.43 17.71 1.56
CA ARG A 32 -32.80 18.34 2.72
C ARG A 32 -31.42 17.78 2.99
N LEU A 33 -31.27 16.44 2.97
CA LEU A 33 -29.97 15.78 3.13
C LEU A 33 -29.00 16.06 1.96
N GLY A 34 -29.51 16.45 0.80
CA GLY A 34 -28.72 16.75 -0.38
C GLY A 34 -27.82 15.58 -0.78
N GLY A 35 -26.51 15.85 -0.96
CA GLY A 35 -25.54 14.83 -1.34
C GLY A 35 -25.38 13.70 -0.32
N LEU A 36 -25.73 13.94 0.95
CA LEU A 36 -25.62 12.96 2.03
C LEU A 36 -26.67 11.85 1.93
N ALA A 37 -27.82 12.12 1.31
CA ALA A 37 -28.98 11.23 1.28
C ALA A 37 -28.62 9.81 0.80
N ARG A 38 -27.82 9.73 -0.27
CA ARG A 38 -27.40 8.45 -0.88
C ARG A 38 -26.46 7.62 0.01
N TRP A 39 -25.82 8.27 0.98
CA TRP A 39 -24.91 7.62 1.92
C TRP A 39 -25.65 7.09 3.14
N CYS A 40 -26.57 7.88 3.71
CA CYS A 40 -27.18 7.58 5.01
C CYS A 40 -28.58 6.97 4.96
N LEU A 41 -29.38 7.24 3.92
CA LEU A 41 -30.76 6.73 3.81
C LEU A 41 -30.79 5.29 3.32
N SER A 42 -31.79 4.54 3.78
CA SER A 42 -32.02 3.17 3.32
C SER A 42 -32.39 3.16 1.81
N PRO A 43 -32.08 2.08 1.07
CA PRO A 43 -32.47 1.95 -0.33
C PRO A 43 -33.98 2.12 -0.56
N GLU A 44 -34.80 1.67 0.40
CA GLU A 44 -36.26 1.76 0.34
C GLU A 44 -36.73 3.22 0.32
N VAL A 45 -36.17 4.08 1.18
CA VAL A 45 -36.51 5.52 1.19
C VAL A 45 -36.08 6.19 -0.10
N LEU A 46 -34.90 5.85 -0.62
CA LEU A 46 -34.41 6.41 -1.89
C LEU A 46 -35.28 5.98 -3.08
N CYS A 47 -35.73 4.72 -3.11
CA CYS A 47 -36.64 4.21 -4.12
C CYS A 47 -38.01 4.91 -4.05
N LEU A 48 -38.57 5.06 -2.83
CA LEU A 48 -39.84 5.72 -2.59
C LEU A 48 -39.80 7.21 -2.97
N ALA A 49 -38.72 7.92 -2.64
CA ALA A 49 -38.52 9.31 -3.08
C ALA A 49 -38.48 9.41 -4.61
N ALA A 50 -37.86 8.43 -5.27
CA ALA A 50 -37.72 8.39 -6.72
C ALA A 50 -39.02 8.02 -7.48
N GLU A 51 -40.12 7.72 -6.76
CA GLU A 51 -41.48 7.55 -7.30
C GLU A 51 -42.26 8.88 -7.36
N ASN A 52 -41.71 9.96 -6.81
CA ASN A 52 -42.36 11.26 -6.87
C ASN A 52 -42.26 11.88 -8.28
N ASP A 53 -43.41 12.05 -8.93
CA ASP A 53 -43.53 12.58 -10.30
C ASP A 53 -42.93 13.99 -10.49
N SER A 54 -42.73 14.75 -9.41
CA SER A 54 -42.08 16.07 -9.46
C SER A 54 -40.56 16.00 -9.66
N ILE A 55 -39.93 14.83 -9.48
CA ILE A 55 -38.49 14.64 -9.61
C ILE A 55 -38.13 14.22 -11.04
N GLN A 56 -37.15 14.93 -11.61
CA GLN A 56 -36.65 14.60 -12.94
C GLN A 56 -36.06 13.19 -12.98
N VAL A 57 -36.36 12.43 -14.04
CA VAL A 57 -35.93 11.03 -14.22
C VAL A 57 -34.43 10.81 -13.97
N PRO A 58 -33.50 11.65 -14.47
CA PRO A 58 -32.07 11.44 -14.20
C PRO A 58 -31.70 11.55 -12.71
N VAL A 59 -32.37 12.44 -11.97
CA VAL A 59 -32.15 12.61 -10.52
C VAL A 59 -32.70 11.41 -9.75
N ALA A 60 -33.92 10.98 -10.08
CA ALA A 60 -34.53 9.78 -9.52
C ALA A 60 -33.69 8.52 -9.78
N GLN A 61 -33.10 8.38 -10.97
CA GLN A 61 -32.17 7.30 -11.29
C GLN A 61 -30.88 7.38 -10.46
N ALA A 62 -30.31 8.58 -10.29
CA ALA A 62 -29.10 8.77 -9.48
C ALA A 62 -29.31 8.38 -8.01
N TRP A 63 -30.51 8.61 -7.44
CA TRP A 63 -30.84 8.19 -6.07
C TRP A 63 -30.88 6.68 -5.89
N ARG A 64 -31.32 5.94 -6.92
CA ARG A 64 -31.35 4.46 -6.93
C ARG A 64 -29.96 3.83 -7.08
N GLN A 65 -28.97 4.59 -7.55
CA GLN A 65 -27.62 4.11 -7.71
C GLN A 65 -26.83 4.27 -6.41
N ARG A 66 -26.13 3.21 -6.00
CA ARG A 66 -25.19 3.28 -4.87
C ARG A 66 -24.06 4.27 -5.19
N PRO A 67 -23.71 5.19 -4.28
CA PRO A 67 -22.58 6.08 -4.50
C PRO A 67 -21.26 5.30 -4.40
N GLN A 68 -20.26 5.73 -5.17
CA GLN A 68 -18.92 5.13 -5.15
C GLN A 68 -18.04 5.87 -4.14
N LEU A 69 -17.24 5.12 -3.38
CA LEU A 69 -16.23 5.72 -2.51
C LEU A 69 -15.14 6.40 -3.35
N PRO A 70 -14.65 7.58 -2.93
CA PRO A 70 -13.59 8.27 -3.65
C PRO A 70 -12.25 7.55 -3.49
N GLU A 71 -11.53 7.39 -4.60
CA GLU A 71 -10.19 6.78 -4.68
C GLU A 71 -9.11 7.85 -4.95
N THR A 72 -9.39 9.10 -4.59
CA THR A 72 -8.47 10.23 -4.84
C THR A 72 -7.53 10.44 -3.65
N HIS A 73 -6.41 11.12 -3.88
CA HIS A 73 -5.42 11.45 -2.83
C HIS A 73 -6.09 12.10 -1.61
N GLY A 74 -5.75 11.59 -0.42
CA GLY A 74 -6.32 12.04 0.85
C GLY A 74 -7.68 11.46 1.20
N SER A 75 -8.33 10.71 0.29
CA SER A 75 -9.64 10.13 0.57
C SER A 75 -9.59 9.16 1.76
N CYS A 76 -10.65 9.14 2.56
CA CYS A 76 -10.88 8.18 3.62
C CYS A 76 -12.38 8.07 3.87
N TRP A 77 -12.83 7.08 4.64
CA TRP A 77 -14.25 6.97 4.99
C TRP A 77 -14.41 6.44 6.40
N VAL A 78 -15.34 7.04 7.13
CA VAL A 78 -15.70 6.62 8.48
C VAL A 78 -17.06 5.96 8.45
N ILE A 79 -17.16 4.81 9.12
CA ILE A 79 -18.40 4.06 9.23
C ILE A 79 -19.09 4.43 10.54
N PHE A 80 -20.34 4.84 10.44
CA PHE A 80 -21.20 5.17 11.55
C PHE A 80 -22.30 4.12 11.67
N ALA A 81 -22.68 3.79 12.90
CA ALA A 81 -23.88 3.03 13.18
C ALA A 81 -24.97 4.00 13.67
N ALA A 82 -26.21 3.79 13.22
CA ALA A 82 -27.35 4.63 13.63
C ALA A 82 -27.78 4.38 15.10
N GLY A 83 -27.24 3.33 15.75
CA GLY A 83 -27.32 3.09 17.20
C GLY A 83 -28.68 2.64 17.75
N ALA A 84 -29.76 2.90 17.00
CA ALA A 84 -31.12 2.44 17.24
C ALA A 84 -31.90 2.51 15.92
N ALA A 85 -31.77 1.51 15.06
CA ALA A 85 -32.45 1.45 13.76
C ALA A 85 -33.98 1.66 13.89
N GLU A 86 -34.57 1.22 15.01
CA GLU A 86 -35.98 1.42 15.34
C GLU A 86 -36.38 2.90 15.54
N ARG A 87 -35.44 3.78 15.90
CA ARG A 87 -35.73 5.20 16.16
C ARG A 87 -35.53 6.09 14.94
N LEU A 88 -34.80 5.62 13.94
CA LEU A 88 -34.46 6.34 12.71
C LEU A 88 -34.66 5.40 11.52
N ALA A 89 -35.90 4.94 11.35
CA ALA A 89 -36.26 3.89 10.38
C ALA A 89 -35.89 4.23 8.93
N ALA A 90 -35.77 5.52 8.60
CA ALA A 90 -35.35 5.97 7.27
C ALA A 90 -33.82 5.85 7.02
N LEU A 91 -33.01 5.75 8.07
CA LEU A 91 -31.56 5.59 7.95
C LEU A 91 -31.17 4.12 7.79
N ARG A 92 -30.03 3.90 7.14
CA ARG A 92 -29.35 2.60 7.18
C ARG A 92 -28.92 2.28 8.61
N PRO A 93 -28.89 0.99 9.01
CA PRO A 93 -28.33 0.58 10.30
C PRO A 93 -26.89 1.05 10.49
N ALA A 94 -26.11 1.06 9.41
CA ALA A 94 -24.81 1.72 9.33
C ALA A 94 -24.64 2.42 7.98
N PHE A 95 -23.84 3.49 7.95
CA PHE A 95 -23.48 4.20 6.73
C PHE A 95 -22.04 4.71 6.76
N ALA A 96 -21.46 4.93 5.58
CA ALA A 96 -20.11 5.48 5.44
C ALA A 96 -20.21 6.96 5.08
N LEU A 97 -19.41 7.81 5.73
CA LEU A 97 -19.17 9.18 5.27
C LEU A 97 -17.81 9.24 4.59
N PRO A 98 -17.77 9.50 3.27
CA PRO A 98 -16.51 9.71 2.58
C PRO A 98 -15.96 11.11 2.91
N LEU A 99 -14.69 11.16 3.23
CA LEU A 99 -13.98 12.33 3.72
C LEU A 99 -12.66 12.46 2.96
N ARG A 100 -11.97 13.58 3.15
CA ARG A 100 -10.66 13.82 2.54
C ARG A 100 -9.74 14.61 3.46
N TRP A 101 -8.52 14.13 3.65
CA TRP A 101 -7.42 14.90 4.20
C TRP A 101 -6.82 15.82 3.13
N VAL A 102 -6.74 17.11 3.41
CA VAL A 102 -6.22 18.13 2.49
C VAL A 102 -5.11 18.93 3.18
N GLN A 103 -3.99 19.10 2.48
CA GLN A 103 -2.82 19.83 2.99
C GLN A 103 -3.06 21.34 2.98
N ASN A 104 -2.45 22.02 3.94
CA ASN A 104 -2.50 23.46 4.17
C ASN A 104 -3.94 24.02 4.22
N GLN A 105 -4.87 23.26 4.78
CA GLN A 105 -6.25 23.70 4.98
C GLN A 105 -6.70 23.42 6.42
N PRO A 106 -7.55 24.26 7.01
CA PRO A 106 -8.21 23.94 8.27
C PRO A 106 -9.23 22.81 8.07
N HIS A 107 -9.76 22.25 9.17
CA HIS A 107 -10.94 21.39 9.09
C HIS A 107 -12.15 22.19 8.54
N SER A 108 -12.99 21.55 7.73
CA SER A 108 -14.21 22.19 7.23
C SER A 108 -15.18 22.49 8.38
N PRO A 109 -15.76 23.70 8.44
CA PRO A 109 -16.76 24.06 9.47
C PRO A 109 -18.09 23.32 9.28
N HIS A 110 -18.30 22.70 8.11
CA HIS A 110 -19.52 21.95 7.78
C HIS A 110 -19.49 20.49 8.23
N LEU A 111 -18.38 20.03 8.83
CA LEU A 111 -18.27 18.70 9.40
C LEU A 111 -18.90 18.63 10.79
N PRO A 112 -19.41 17.46 11.22
CA PRO A 112 -19.92 17.29 12.57
C PRO A 112 -18.82 17.59 13.60
N THR A 113 -19.16 18.32 14.66
CA THR A 113 -18.18 18.72 15.69
C THR A 113 -17.37 17.52 16.24
N GLY A 114 -18.03 16.39 16.48
CA GLY A 114 -17.36 15.17 16.96
C GLY A 114 -16.35 14.58 15.96
N LEU A 115 -16.52 14.82 14.66
CA LEU A 115 -15.59 14.37 13.63
C LEU A 115 -14.37 15.28 13.52
N VAL A 116 -14.56 16.60 13.70
CA VAL A 116 -13.45 17.56 13.81
C VAL A 116 -12.60 17.23 15.02
N GLN A 117 -13.20 17.01 16.19
CA GLN A 117 -12.49 16.59 17.40
C GLN A 117 -11.72 15.28 17.21
N LEU A 118 -12.30 14.31 16.50
CA LEU A 118 -11.62 13.06 16.18
C LEU A 118 -10.43 13.28 15.24
N ALA A 119 -10.57 14.16 14.25
CA ALA A 119 -9.50 14.52 13.33
C ALA A 119 -8.34 15.19 14.08
N GLU A 120 -8.62 16.08 15.03
CA GLU A 120 -7.62 16.69 15.91
C GLU A 120 -6.90 15.65 16.78
N GLN A 121 -7.64 14.67 17.33
CA GLN A 121 -7.04 13.55 18.07
C GLN A 121 -6.11 12.70 17.19
N VAL A 122 -6.48 12.46 15.93
CA VAL A 122 -5.61 11.79 14.96
C VAL A 122 -4.34 12.62 14.73
N LEU A 123 -4.46 13.91 14.46
CA LEU A 123 -3.29 14.78 14.25
C LEU A 123 -2.37 14.82 15.48
N ALA A 124 -2.95 14.90 16.69
CA ALA A 124 -2.20 14.86 17.93
C ALA A 124 -1.42 13.55 18.13
N ALA A 125 -2.00 12.41 17.72
CA ALA A 125 -1.33 11.11 17.78
C ALA A 125 -0.10 11.02 16.86
N PHE A 126 -0.02 11.86 15.82
CA PHE A 126 1.10 11.92 14.88
C PHE A 126 1.91 13.23 14.97
N ALA A 127 1.92 13.89 16.14
CA ALA A 127 2.60 15.18 16.33
C ALA A 127 4.12 15.15 16.03
N GLU A 128 4.76 13.99 16.17
CA GLU A 128 6.19 13.80 15.88
C GLU A 128 6.45 13.16 14.50
N HIS A 129 5.41 12.94 13.69
CA HIS A 129 5.58 12.39 12.34
C HIS A 129 5.90 13.53 11.35
N ASP A 130 7.13 13.57 10.83
CA ASP A 130 7.66 14.68 10.01
C ASP A 130 6.74 15.10 8.84
N HIS A 131 6.27 14.13 8.06
CA HIS A 131 5.41 14.41 6.90
C HIS A 131 4.00 14.92 7.25
N ILE A 132 3.55 14.70 8.48
CA ILE A 132 2.24 15.15 8.96
C ILE A 132 2.39 16.52 9.60
N LYS A 133 3.33 16.66 10.53
CA LYS A 133 3.61 17.89 11.28
C LYS A 133 3.86 19.11 10.39
N GLN A 134 4.67 18.95 9.35
CA GLN A 134 5.13 20.07 8.52
C GLN A 134 4.10 20.60 7.51
N LYS A 135 3.05 19.83 7.20
CA LYS A 135 2.16 20.09 6.04
C LYS A 135 0.78 20.65 6.38
N GLY A 136 0.43 20.75 7.66
CA GLY A 136 -0.86 21.29 8.14
C GLY A 136 -2.09 20.63 7.49
N TRP A 137 -2.63 19.57 8.09
CA TRP A 137 -3.70 18.78 7.49
C TRP A 137 -5.09 19.16 8.01
N GLY A 138 -6.04 19.36 7.09
CA GLY A 138 -7.45 19.60 7.38
C GLY A 138 -8.34 18.49 6.84
N LEU A 139 -9.38 18.15 7.60
CA LEU A 139 -10.39 17.18 7.18
C LEU A 139 -11.53 17.90 6.44
N GLN A 140 -11.88 17.40 5.27
CA GLN A 140 -12.87 17.96 4.36
C GLN A 140 -13.94 16.92 4.00
N PRO A 141 -15.18 17.35 3.71
CA PRO A 141 -16.16 16.47 3.09
C PRO A 141 -15.69 16.03 1.70
N ALA A 142 -16.04 14.82 1.27
CA ALA A 142 -15.82 14.43 -0.11
C ALA A 142 -16.72 15.26 -1.06
N ALA A 143 -16.28 15.42 -2.31
CA ALA A 143 -17.00 16.21 -3.32
C ALA A 143 -18.46 15.77 -3.53
N SER A 144 -18.78 14.50 -3.25
CA SER A 144 -20.13 13.94 -3.40
C SER A 144 -21.16 14.55 -2.44
N TRP A 145 -20.74 15.22 -1.36
CA TRP A 145 -21.65 15.85 -0.39
C TRP A 145 -21.14 17.17 0.18
N ALA A 146 -20.10 17.77 -0.42
CA ALA A 146 -19.49 19.03 0.05
C ALA A 146 -20.45 20.24 0.11
N GLY A 147 -21.64 20.16 -0.49
CA GLY A 147 -22.66 21.21 -0.46
C GLY A 147 -23.63 21.14 0.72
N THR A 148 -23.54 20.12 1.58
CA THR A 148 -24.44 19.92 2.73
C THR A 148 -23.73 20.25 4.04
N ASP A 149 -24.32 21.13 4.86
CA ASP A 149 -23.82 21.39 6.22
C ASP A 149 -24.38 20.39 7.23
N VAL A 150 -23.48 19.62 7.84
CA VAL A 150 -23.80 18.59 8.84
C VAL A 150 -23.16 18.89 10.19
N SER A 151 -22.77 20.15 10.47
CA SER A 151 -22.06 20.54 11.70
C SER A 151 -22.76 20.12 12.99
N ASP A 152 -24.10 20.13 12.97
CA ASP A 152 -24.98 19.81 14.10
C ASP A 152 -25.37 18.33 14.17
N MET A 153 -24.87 17.49 13.27
CA MET A 153 -25.24 16.08 13.21
C MET A 153 -24.70 15.30 14.43
N PRO A 154 -25.57 14.69 15.26
CA PRO A 154 -25.13 14.03 16.47
C PRO A 154 -24.55 12.63 16.16
N LEU A 155 -23.25 12.55 15.88
CA LEU A 155 -22.57 11.30 15.55
C LEU A 155 -21.59 10.84 16.63
N GLY A 156 -21.69 9.57 17.00
CA GLY A 156 -20.63 8.86 17.72
C GLY A 156 -19.44 8.60 16.79
N CYS A 157 -18.40 9.42 16.89
CA CYS A 157 -17.29 9.38 15.93
C CYS A 157 -16.15 8.43 16.33
N ARG A 158 -16.03 8.05 17.61
CA ARG A 158 -14.84 7.36 18.17
C ARG A 158 -14.37 6.16 17.38
N SER A 159 -15.29 5.32 16.88
CA SER A 159 -14.96 4.11 16.13
C SER A 159 -14.38 4.34 14.72
N GLY A 160 -14.34 5.60 14.28
CA GLY A 160 -13.75 6.04 13.01
C GLY A 160 -12.26 6.36 13.06
N TRP A 161 -11.63 6.31 14.25
CA TRP A 161 -10.25 6.74 14.42
C TRP A 161 -9.29 5.99 13.48
N ALA A 162 -9.39 4.66 13.42
CA ALA A 162 -8.48 3.84 12.62
C ALA A 162 -8.53 4.20 11.12
N SER A 163 -9.72 4.43 10.56
CA SER A 163 -9.88 4.80 9.15
C SER A 163 -9.37 6.20 8.85
N LEU A 164 -9.59 7.16 9.76
CA LEU A 164 -9.06 8.51 9.61
C LEU A 164 -7.53 8.55 9.72
N ALA A 165 -6.97 7.85 10.71
CA ALA A 165 -5.54 7.77 10.95
C ALA A 165 -4.80 7.09 9.79
N ALA A 166 -5.28 5.92 9.35
CA ALA A 166 -4.68 5.25 8.19
C ALA A 166 -4.84 6.08 6.91
N GLY A 167 -6.00 6.73 6.70
CA GLY A 167 -6.20 7.65 5.58
C GLY A 167 -5.21 8.83 5.59
N LEU A 168 -4.89 9.37 6.77
CA LEU A 168 -3.89 10.44 6.92
C LEU A 168 -2.49 9.95 6.56
N LEU A 169 -2.08 8.78 7.05
CA LEU A 169 -0.79 8.17 6.73
C LEU A 169 -0.64 7.95 5.22
N VAL A 170 -1.64 7.33 4.59
CA VAL A 170 -1.67 7.14 3.12
C VAL A 170 -1.56 8.49 2.39
N ALA A 171 -2.26 9.53 2.87
CA ALA A 171 -2.19 10.86 2.28
C ALA A 171 -0.82 11.53 2.45
N ALA A 172 -0.20 11.38 3.63
CA ALA A 172 1.12 11.91 3.94
C ALA A 172 2.18 11.36 2.98
N ASP A 173 2.07 10.07 2.68
CA ASP A 173 2.93 9.32 1.75
C ASP A 173 2.59 9.56 0.27
N GLN A 174 1.62 10.43 -0.01
CA GLN A 174 1.12 10.73 -1.36
C GLN A 174 0.51 9.51 -2.08
N GLY A 175 -0.02 8.55 -1.30
CA GLY A 175 -0.77 7.42 -1.80
C GLY A 175 -2.24 7.75 -2.06
N THR A 176 -2.95 6.78 -2.64
CA THR A 176 -4.40 6.78 -2.80
C THR A 176 -4.98 5.55 -2.11
N PRO A 177 -6.14 5.67 -1.44
CA PRO A 177 -6.74 4.53 -0.75
C PRO A 177 -7.40 3.55 -1.75
N ASP A 178 -7.33 2.25 -1.46
CA ASP A 178 -8.13 1.19 -2.07
C ASP A 178 -9.52 1.17 -1.40
N ARG A 179 -10.56 1.50 -2.17
CA ARG A 179 -11.95 1.52 -1.70
C ARG A 179 -12.46 0.18 -1.15
N HIS A 180 -11.76 -0.92 -1.41
CA HIS A 180 -12.11 -2.25 -0.95
C HIS A 180 -11.48 -2.62 0.41
N VAL A 181 -10.70 -1.73 1.02
CA VAL A 181 -10.09 -1.94 2.35
C VAL A 181 -10.71 -1.03 3.38
N TRP A 182 -11.42 -1.62 4.32
CA TRP A 182 -12.20 -0.91 5.33
C TRP A 182 -11.62 -1.13 6.72
N ALA A 183 -11.90 -0.24 7.65
CA ALA A 183 -11.52 -0.39 9.04
C ALA A 183 -12.56 0.23 9.97
N SER A 184 -12.59 -0.25 11.20
CA SER A 184 -13.18 0.48 12.31
C SER A 184 -12.44 0.11 13.59
N GLY A 185 -12.14 1.12 14.39
CA GLY A 185 -11.33 1.02 15.61
C GLY A 185 -11.29 2.39 16.27
N SER A 186 -11.46 2.42 17.59
CA SER A 186 -11.24 3.63 18.39
C SER A 186 -9.82 3.62 18.93
N TRP A 187 -9.33 4.78 19.39
CA TRP A 187 -7.98 4.92 19.94
C TRP A 187 -8.03 5.52 21.32
N ASP A 188 -7.20 4.96 22.19
CA ASP A 188 -6.87 5.50 23.50
C ASP A 188 -5.35 5.68 23.59
N ALA A 189 -4.89 6.84 24.06
CA ALA A 189 -3.46 7.14 24.10
C ALA A 189 -2.67 6.21 25.03
N SER A 190 -3.31 5.61 26.04
CA SER A 190 -2.65 4.71 26.99
C SER A 190 -2.69 3.24 26.55
N GLY A 191 -3.79 2.83 25.89
CA GLY A 191 -4.06 1.44 25.52
C GLY A 191 -3.99 1.13 24.02
N GLY A 192 -3.78 2.12 23.15
CA GLY A 192 -3.79 1.96 21.70
C GLY A 192 -5.20 1.74 21.14
N ILE A 193 -5.31 0.90 20.10
CA ILE A 193 -6.60 0.56 19.48
C ILE A 193 -7.54 -0.12 20.50
N GLN A 194 -8.80 0.31 20.51
CA GLN A 194 -9.86 -0.21 21.39
C GLN A 194 -11.01 -0.87 20.59
N PRO A 195 -11.78 -1.79 21.21
CA PRO A 195 -12.97 -2.40 20.62
C PRO A 195 -14.03 -1.37 20.19
N ILE A 196 -14.91 -1.80 19.28
CA ILE A 196 -15.98 -0.98 18.72
C ILE A 196 -17.35 -1.64 18.91
N ASP A 197 -18.38 -0.81 18.97
CA ASP A 197 -19.77 -1.25 18.93
C ASP A 197 -20.27 -1.42 17.48
N TYR A 198 -21.41 -2.11 17.35
CA TYR A 198 -22.17 -2.30 16.11
C TYR A 198 -21.35 -2.95 14.98
N LEU A 199 -20.53 -3.94 15.35
CA LEU A 199 -19.70 -4.68 14.41
C LEU A 199 -20.52 -5.39 13.31
N PRO A 200 -21.66 -6.05 13.61
CA PRO A 200 -22.49 -6.69 12.58
C PRO A 200 -22.98 -5.71 11.50
N GLU A 201 -23.49 -4.55 11.90
CA GLU A 201 -24.02 -3.54 10.98
C GLU A 201 -22.91 -2.94 10.11
N LYS A 202 -21.71 -2.74 10.68
CA LYS A 202 -20.55 -2.24 9.94
C LYS A 202 -20.02 -3.24 8.92
N LEU A 203 -20.00 -4.53 9.26
CA LEU A 203 -19.60 -5.58 8.31
C LEU A 203 -20.65 -5.80 7.23
N ALA A 204 -21.94 -5.70 7.55
CA ALA A 204 -23.02 -5.74 6.57
C ALA A 204 -22.88 -4.59 5.56
N LEU A 205 -22.61 -3.37 6.02
CA LEU A 205 -22.34 -2.23 5.15
C LEU A 205 -21.08 -2.46 4.30
N ALA A 206 -20.00 -2.98 4.87
CA ALA A 206 -18.79 -3.25 4.11
C ALA A 206 -19.02 -4.29 3.00
N SER A 207 -19.80 -5.33 3.29
CA SER A 207 -20.24 -6.34 2.31
C SER A 207 -21.06 -5.69 1.21
N GLU A 208 -21.99 -4.82 1.59
CA GLU A 208 -22.79 -4.03 0.67
C GLU A 208 -21.88 -3.25 -0.30
N TYR A 209 -20.84 -2.60 0.19
CA TYR A 209 -19.86 -1.85 -0.62
C TYR A 209 -18.77 -2.72 -1.25
N GLN A 210 -18.90 -4.05 -1.23
CA GLN A 210 -17.95 -4.99 -1.82
C GLN A 210 -16.53 -4.83 -1.27
N ALA A 211 -16.40 -4.53 0.03
CA ALA A 211 -15.11 -4.54 0.69
C ALA A 211 -14.49 -5.95 0.60
N ARG A 212 -13.21 -6.01 0.23
CA ARG A 212 -12.44 -7.26 0.19
C ARG A 212 -11.80 -7.55 1.55
N THR A 213 -11.46 -6.50 2.29
CA THR A 213 -10.85 -6.62 3.62
C THR A 213 -11.49 -5.65 4.60
N PHE A 214 -11.74 -6.09 5.82
CA PHE A 214 -12.19 -5.25 6.92
C PHE A 214 -11.31 -5.46 8.15
N PHE A 215 -10.69 -4.39 8.63
CA PHE A 215 -9.84 -4.38 9.81
C PHE A 215 -10.64 -4.05 11.07
N VAL A 216 -10.49 -4.91 12.09
CA VAL A 216 -11.10 -4.76 13.41
C VAL A 216 -10.04 -4.88 14.51
N PRO A 217 -10.30 -4.36 15.73
CA PRO A 217 -9.47 -4.60 16.91
C PRO A 217 -9.25 -6.10 17.12
N VAL A 218 -8.04 -6.51 17.51
CA VAL A 218 -7.67 -7.94 17.58
C VAL A 218 -8.63 -8.77 18.44
N ALA A 219 -9.19 -8.18 19.51
CA ALA A 219 -10.17 -8.82 20.39
C ALA A 219 -11.50 -9.21 19.69
N GLN A 220 -11.83 -8.58 18.56
CA GLN A 220 -13.08 -8.79 17.83
C GLN A 220 -12.90 -9.61 16.53
N VAL A 221 -11.69 -10.10 16.24
CA VAL A 221 -11.39 -10.82 14.99
C VAL A 221 -12.21 -12.10 14.85
N ASP A 222 -12.34 -12.87 15.93
CA ASP A 222 -13.06 -14.15 15.90
C ASP A 222 -14.57 -13.95 15.77
N GLU A 223 -15.12 -12.91 16.40
CA GLU A 223 -16.50 -12.50 16.21
C GLU A 223 -16.74 -12.06 14.76
N ALA A 224 -15.92 -11.14 14.25
CA ALA A 224 -16.02 -10.63 12.88
C ALA A 224 -15.97 -11.75 11.84
N ARG A 225 -15.06 -12.73 12.00
CA ARG A 225 -14.95 -13.87 11.06
C ARG A 225 -16.22 -14.68 10.94
N LYS A 226 -16.96 -14.87 12.05
CA LYS A 226 -18.23 -15.63 12.06
C LYS A 226 -19.34 -14.97 11.24
N ILE A 227 -19.29 -13.64 11.08
CA ILE A 227 -20.36 -12.84 10.45
C ILE A 227 -19.93 -12.10 9.17
N SER A 228 -18.66 -12.24 8.76
CA SER A 228 -18.05 -11.48 7.65
C SER A 228 -18.51 -11.85 6.23
N HIS A 229 -19.24 -12.96 6.04
CA HIS A 229 -19.81 -13.42 4.77
C HIS A 229 -18.90 -13.24 3.52
N GLY A 230 -17.62 -13.63 3.62
CA GLY A 230 -16.67 -13.60 2.49
C GLY A 230 -15.70 -12.42 2.47
N ILE A 231 -15.82 -11.48 3.40
CA ILE A 231 -14.83 -10.41 3.62
C ILE A 231 -13.63 -10.97 4.38
N GLN A 232 -12.40 -10.68 3.95
CA GLN A 232 -11.22 -11.00 4.73
C GLN A 232 -11.13 -10.11 5.98
N ILE A 233 -11.02 -10.71 7.16
CA ILE A 233 -10.85 -9.96 8.41
C ILE A 233 -9.37 -9.71 8.70
N GLY A 234 -8.98 -8.43 8.65
CA GLY A 234 -7.68 -7.91 9.07
C GLY A 234 -7.67 -7.57 10.57
N ARG A 235 -6.47 -7.35 11.12
CA ARG A 235 -6.26 -7.13 12.56
C ARG A 235 -5.67 -5.75 12.83
N LEU A 236 -6.28 -5.01 13.75
CA LEU A 236 -5.70 -3.82 14.34
C LEU A 236 -5.06 -4.21 15.68
N GLN A 237 -3.78 -3.90 15.84
CA GLN A 237 -3.05 -4.28 17.05
C GLN A 237 -3.51 -3.43 18.23
N MET A 238 -3.92 -4.10 19.31
CA MET A 238 -4.26 -3.46 20.58
C MET A 238 -3.03 -3.45 21.50
N ALA A 239 -3.02 -2.58 22.53
CA ALA A 239 -1.89 -2.39 23.44
C ALA A 239 -0.58 -1.94 22.78
N GLU A 240 -0.64 -1.49 21.52
CA GLU A 240 0.45 -0.80 20.84
C GLU A 240 0.20 0.71 20.94
N GLN A 241 1.12 1.43 21.59
CA GLN A 241 0.99 2.87 21.85
C GLN A 241 1.51 3.71 20.69
N ASP A 242 2.34 3.14 19.81
CA ASP A 242 2.76 3.79 18.57
C ASP A 242 1.67 3.61 17.48
N PRO A 243 0.97 4.69 17.08
CA PRO A 243 -0.05 4.64 16.03
C PRO A 243 0.44 4.04 14.71
N CYS A 244 1.70 4.30 14.32
CA CYS A 244 2.25 3.81 13.07
C CYS A 244 2.35 2.28 13.08
N ARG A 245 2.82 1.72 14.20
CA ARG A 245 2.92 0.27 14.39
C ARG A 245 1.55 -0.38 14.55
N ALA A 246 0.63 0.26 15.27
CA ALA A 246 -0.73 -0.25 15.46
C ALA A 246 -1.51 -0.36 14.13
N LEU A 247 -1.23 0.54 13.18
CA LEU A 247 -1.91 0.64 11.88
C LEU A 247 -1.10 0.09 10.70
N ALA A 248 0.06 -0.53 10.92
CA ALA A 248 0.99 -0.90 9.84
C ALA A 248 0.34 -1.78 8.74
N ASP A 249 -0.31 -2.88 9.11
CA ASP A 249 -0.98 -3.76 8.13
C ASP A 249 -2.18 -3.08 7.46
N LEU A 250 -2.95 -2.27 8.21
CA LEU A 250 -4.05 -1.51 7.64
C LEU A 250 -3.54 -0.51 6.59
N THR A 251 -2.56 0.32 6.94
CA THR A 251 -2.04 1.37 6.04
C THR A 251 -1.46 0.77 4.78
N LEU A 252 -0.70 -0.33 4.92
CA LEU A 252 -0.13 -1.04 3.79
C LEU A 252 -1.20 -1.57 2.83
N ARG A 253 -2.27 -2.18 3.35
CA ARG A 253 -3.36 -2.71 2.50
C ARG A 253 -4.27 -1.61 1.96
N LEU A 254 -4.49 -0.56 2.75
CA LEU A 254 -5.32 0.56 2.37
C LEU A 254 -4.69 1.32 1.21
N GLN A 255 -3.36 1.39 1.09
CA GLN A 255 -2.73 2.07 -0.03
C GLN A 255 -2.84 1.24 -1.32
N THR A 256 -3.38 1.84 -2.38
CA THR A 256 -3.31 1.26 -3.72
C THR A 256 -1.86 1.30 -4.20
N PRO A 257 -1.28 0.18 -4.65
CA PRO A 257 0.06 0.19 -5.23
C PRO A 257 0.11 1.18 -6.40
N PRO A 258 1.06 2.13 -6.43
CA PRO A 258 1.15 3.05 -7.55
C PRO A 258 1.57 2.29 -8.80
N LEU A 259 1.01 2.69 -9.95
CA LEU A 259 1.40 2.16 -11.25
C LEU A 259 2.91 2.33 -11.48
N PRO A 260 3.55 1.43 -12.26
CA PRO A 260 4.94 1.59 -12.66
C PRO A 260 5.19 2.97 -13.31
N PRO A 261 6.41 3.52 -13.23
CA PRO A 261 6.77 4.74 -13.94
C PRO A 261 6.45 4.63 -15.43
N LEU A 262 5.83 5.66 -16.01
CA LEU A 262 5.38 5.61 -17.42
C LEU A 262 6.55 5.54 -18.41
N SER A 263 7.72 5.99 -17.98
CA SER A 263 8.98 5.88 -18.71
C SER A 263 10.15 5.99 -17.72
N VAL A 264 11.35 5.70 -18.18
CA VAL A 264 12.59 5.86 -17.42
C VAL A 264 12.85 7.32 -16.96
N ASN A 265 12.22 8.28 -17.62
CA ASN A 265 12.29 9.71 -17.32
C ASN A 265 11.18 10.20 -16.38
N ASP A 266 10.21 9.36 -16.03
CA ASP A 266 9.13 9.68 -15.09
C ASP A 266 9.64 9.68 -13.65
N GLN A 267 10.35 10.76 -13.27
CA GLN A 267 10.96 10.89 -11.95
C GLN A 267 9.92 10.89 -10.82
N GLU A 268 8.77 11.53 -11.03
CA GLU A 268 7.72 11.59 -10.01
C GLU A 268 6.99 10.25 -9.85
N GLY A 269 6.75 9.53 -10.95
CA GLY A 269 6.29 8.14 -10.90
C GLY A 269 7.25 7.25 -10.13
N PHE A 270 8.54 7.33 -10.44
CA PHE A 270 9.57 6.57 -9.74
C PHE A 270 9.58 6.88 -8.23
N LYS A 271 9.59 8.16 -7.83
CA LYS A 271 9.54 8.57 -6.41
C LYS A 271 8.29 8.09 -5.68
N ARG A 272 7.13 8.00 -6.36
CA ARG A 272 5.92 7.39 -5.77
C ARG A 272 6.12 5.91 -5.49
N CYS A 273 6.66 5.16 -6.46
CA CYS A 273 6.96 3.74 -6.30
C CYS A 273 8.00 3.49 -5.20
N VAL A 274 9.04 4.32 -5.09
CA VAL A 274 10.08 4.19 -4.04
C VAL A 274 9.47 4.34 -2.65
N ARG A 275 8.62 5.36 -2.43
CA ARG A 275 7.94 5.58 -1.16
C ARG A 275 7.01 4.42 -0.80
N TYR A 276 6.22 3.95 -1.75
CA TYR A 276 5.38 2.77 -1.52
C TYR A 276 6.21 1.54 -1.15
N HIS A 277 7.31 1.29 -1.86
CA HIS A 277 8.22 0.18 -1.57
C HIS A 277 8.85 0.27 -0.17
N ALA A 278 9.20 1.47 0.30
CA ALA A 278 9.74 1.67 1.64
C ALA A 278 8.80 1.23 2.77
N ASN A 279 7.48 1.20 2.50
CA ASN A 279 6.46 0.75 3.45
C ASN A 279 6.18 -0.77 3.36
N LEU A 280 6.77 -1.48 2.41
CA LEU A 280 6.54 -2.91 2.24
C LEU A 280 7.36 -3.75 3.23
N PRO A 281 6.82 -4.89 3.74
CA PRO A 281 7.56 -5.77 4.63
C PRO A 281 8.81 -6.34 3.95
N ARG A 282 9.98 -6.20 4.58
CA ARG A 282 11.25 -6.71 4.04
C ARG A 282 11.23 -8.24 3.92
N GLY A 283 11.84 -8.75 2.85
CA GLY A 283 11.97 -10.18 2.60
C GLY A 283 10.68 -10.90 2.19
N ALA A 284 9.53 -10.22 2.19
CA ALA A 284 8.30 -10.80 1.66
C ALA A 284 8.36 -10.91 0.13
N ALA A 285 7.85 -12.02 -0.41
CA ALA A 285 7.86 -12.28 -1.86
C ALA A 285 7.22 -11.14 -2.68
N LYS A 286 6.12 -10.56 -2.17
CA LYS A 286 5.43 -9.42 -2.81
C LYS A 286 6.29 -8.16 -2.88
N THR A 287 7.20 -7.96 -1.93
CA THR A 287 8.10 -6.81 -1.91
C THR A 287 9.14 -6.92 -3.03
N VAL A 288 9.72 -8.11 -3.18
CA VAL A 288 10.64 -8.43 -4.29
C VAL A 288 9.91 -8.31 -5.63
N GLU A 289 8.71 -8.89 -5.75
CA GLU A 289 7.89 -8.79 -6.96
C GLU A 289 7.59 -7.34 -7.34
N TYR A 290 7.21 -6.50 -6.36
CA TYR A 290 6.97 -5.08 -6.58
C TYR A 290 8.23 -4.35 -7.05
N TYR A 291 9.36 -4.56 -6.37
CA TYR A 291 10.64 -3.96 -6.76
C TYR A 291 11.02 -4.31 -8.20
N VAL A 292 10.98 -5.61 -8.54
CA VAL A 292 11.33 -6.11 -9.87
C VAL A 292 10.41 -5.56 -10.97
N SER A 293 9.12 -5.44 -10.70
CA SER A 293 8.15 -5.01 -11.72
C SER A 293 8.01 -3.49 -11.86
N HIS A 294 8.23 -2.72 -10.79
CA HIS A 294 7.95 -1.26 -10.77
C HIS A 294 9.23 -0.40 -10.75
N LEU A 295 10.25 -0.81 -9.99
CA LEU A 295 11.44 0.03 -9.76
C LEU A 295 12.60 -0.39 -10.66
N LEU A 296 12.89 -1.68 -10.69
CA LEU A 296 14.06 -2.25 -11.33
C LEU A 296 14.23 -1.86 -12.81
N PRO A 297 13.18 -1.76 -13.67
CA PRO A 297 13.36 -1.35 -15.06
C PRO A 297 13.96 0.05 -15.22
N THR A 298 13.54 0.99 -14.37
CA THR A 298 14.08 2.37 -14.37
C THR A 298 15.51 2.38 -13.83
N ILE A 299 15.79 1.59 -12.80
CA ILE A 299 17.12 1.47 -12.20
C ILE A 299 18.11 0.89 -13.21
N ILE A 300 17.78 -0.23 -13.87
CA ILE A 300 18.59 -0.86 -14.92
C ILE A 300 18.96 0.13 -16.01
N TYR A 301 17.98 0.90 -16.51
CA TYR A 301 18.24 1.89 -17.55
C TYR A 301 19.28 2.92 -17.09
N ARG A 302 19.10 3.51 -15.91
CA ARG A 302 20.02 4.52 -15.35
C ARG A 302 21.41 3.94 -15.12
N SER A 303 21.46 2.73 -14.54
CA SER A 303 22.68 1.98 -14.30
C SER A 303 23.43 1.65 -15.60
N ARG A 304 22.73 1.28 -16.68
CA ARG A 304 23.33 1.04 -18.00
C ARG A 304 23.89 2.32 -18.60
N GLN A 305 23.17 3.44 -18.52
CA GLN A 305 23.68 4.74 -19.00
C GLN A 305 24.96 5.13 -18.23
N GLN A 306 24.95 4.99 -16.91
CA GLN A 306 26.13 5.24 -16.06
C GLN A 306 27.32 4.37 -16.48
N LEU A 307 27.11 3.07 -16.72
CA LEU A 307 28.15 2.15 -17.15
C LEU A 307 28.78 2.56 -18.49
N LEU A 308 27.95 2.86 -19.50
CA LEU A 308 28.41 3.25 -20.83
C LEU A 308 29.24 4.56 -20.79
N GLU A 309 28.88 5.47 -19.89
CA GLU A 309 29.59 6.73 -19.70
C GLU A 309 30.91 6.56 -18.93
N GLN A 310 30.91 5.82 -17.82
CA GLN A 310 32.04 5.75 -16.89
C GLN A 310 33.02 4.61 -17.21
N TYR A 311 32.53 3.53 -17.83
CA TYR A 311 33.28 2.30 -18.10
C TYR A 311 33.00 1.78 -19.52
N PRO A 312 33.28 2.56 -20.59
CA PRO A 312 32.93 2.20 -21.97
C PRO A 312 33.57 0.88 -22.45
N ASP A 313 34.72 0.50 -21.87
CA ASP A 313 35.43 -0.75 -22.19
C ASP A 313 34.87 -1.98 -21.44
N CYS A 314 33.96 -1.79 -20.49
CA CYS A 314 33.33 -2.87 -19.73
C CYS A 314 32.14 -3.43 -20.52
N GLN A 315 32.41 -4.38 -21.40
CA GLN A 315 31.40 -5.06 -22.23
C GLN A 315 31.43 -6.58 -22.03
N PRO A 316 31.30 -7.08 -20.79
CA PRO A 316 31.28 -8.51 -20.55
C PRO A 316 30.05 -9.15 -21.23
N THR A 317 30.22 -10.38 -21.70
CA THR A 317 29.10 -11.18 -22.23
C THR A 317 28.63 -12.24 -21.25
N GLN A 318 29.41 -12.48 -20.19
CA GLN A 318 29.16 -13.53 -19.21
C GLN A 318 29.40 -13.02 -17.80
N MET A 319 28.52 -13.39 -16.88
CA MET A 319 28.59 -13.00 -15.48
C MET A 319 28.66 -14.21 -14.56
N VAL A 320 29.56 -14.16 -13.58
CA VAL A 320 29.51 -15.01 -12.40
C VAL A 320 28.91 -14.20 -11.26
N THR A 321 27.94 -14.75 -10.53
CA THR A 321 27.31 -14.08 -9.38
C THR A 321 26.85 -15.11 -8.35
N ILE A 322 26.59 -14.63 -7.14
CA ILE A 322 26.06 -15.41 -6.03
C ILE A 322 24.59 -15.02 -5.81
N VAL A 323 23.68 -15.98 -5.72
CA VAL A 323 22.30 -15.69 -5.33
C VAL A 323 22.19 -15.71 -3.81
N SER A 324 21.77 -14.59 -3.23
CA SER A 324 21.68 -14.42 -1.77
C SER A 324 20.39 -13.69 -1.34
N GLY A 325 20.44 -12.90 -0.25
CA GLY A 325 19.28 -12.23 0.34
C GLY A 325 18.58 -11.19 -0.53
N SER A 326 19.24 -10.69 -1.57
CA SER A 326 18.77 -9.64 -2.47
C SER A 326 18.83 -10.09 -3.93
N PRO A 327 17.95 -11.01 -4.36
CA PRO A 327 17.96 -11.56 -5.72
C PRO A 327 17.75 -10.51 -6.82
N GLU A 328 17.09 -9.39 -6.50
CA GLU A 328 16.89 -8.26 -7.41
C GLU A 328 18.19 -7.60 -7.88
N LEU A 329 19.27 -7.67 -7.08
CA LEU A 329 20.57 -7.12 -7.46
C LEU A 329 21.27 -7.95 -8.54
N VAL A 330 21.01 -9.27 -8.56
CA VAL A 330 21.51 -10.16 -9.62
C VAL A 330 20.86 -9.79 -10.96
N LEU A 331 19.55 -9.53 -10.95
CA LEU A 331 18.82 -9.07 -12.14
C LEU A 331 19.34 -7.72 -12.62
N LEU A 332 19.51 -6.76 -11.70
CA LEU A 332 20.10 -5.45 -11.99
C LEU A 332 21.46 -5.59 -12.69
N ALA A 333 22.38 -6.32 -12.08
CA ALA A 333 23.74 -6.50 -12.60
C ALA A 333 23.74 -7.13 -14.00
N ALA A 334 23.02 -8.24 -14.18
CA ALA A 334 22.92 -8.95 -15.45
C ALA A 334 22.33 -8.09 -16.57
N GLN A 335 21.27 -7.35 -16.28
CA GLN A 335 20.54 -6.58 -17.27
C GLN A 335 21.23 -5.24 -17.59
N ALA A 336 21.83 -4.58 -16.60
CA ALA A 336 22.56 -3.33 -16.83
C ALA A 336 23.85 -3.54 -17.64
N LEU A 337 24.57 -4.64 -17.41
CA LEU A 337 25.74 -5.02 -18.20
C LEU A 337 25.41 -5.69 -19.54
N ASP A 338 24.15 -6.04 -19.78
CA ASP A 338 23.70 -6.72 -20.99
C ASP A 338 24.39 -8.08 -21.25
N VAL A 339 24.71 -8.81 -20.18
CA VAL A 339 25.33 -10.14 -20.30
C VAL A 339 24.35 -11.14 -20.89
N ARG A 340 24.86 -12.10 -21.68
CA ARG A 340 24.07 -13.13 -22.36
C ARG A 340 23.95 -14.41 -21.53
N ARG A 341 24.89 -14.64 -20.61
CA ARG A 341 25.00 -15.88 -19.86
C ARG A 341 25.43 -15.62 -18.41
N CYS A 342 24.77 -16.27 -17.45
CA CYS A 342 25.03 -16.12 -16.03
C CYS A 342 25.33 -17.47 -15.37
N LEU A 343 26.39 -17.54 -14.57
CA LEU A 343 26.60 -18.60 -13.57
C LEU A 343 25.99 -18.12 -12.24
N LEU A 344 24.99 -18.86 -11.76
CA LEU A 344 24.26 -18.55 -10.52
C LEU A 344 24.75 -19.49 -9.40
N LEU A 345 25.71 -19.03 -8.61
CA LEU A 345 26.21 -19.75 -7.44
C LEU A 345 25.23 -19.62 -6.28
N TYR A 346 24.81 -20.71 -5.64
CA TYR A 346 23.88 -20.64 -4.50
C TYR A 346 24.10 -21.77 -3.48
N THR A 347 23.71 -21.53 -2.24
CA THR A 347 23.68 -22.56 -1.19
C THR A 347 22.29 -23.17 -1.10
N PRO A 348 22.09 -24.48 -1.36
CA PRO A 348 20.80 -25.12 -1.12
C PRO A 348 20.39 -24.94 0.34
N SER A 349 19.14 -24.57 0.58
CA SER A 349 18.60 -24.50 1.94
C SER A 349 17.44 -25.47 2.09
N GLU A 350 17.47 -26.23 3.19
CA GLU A 350 16.32 -27.03 3.63
C GLU A 350 15.31 -26.18 4.41
N ASN A 351 15.71 -24.98 4.88
CA ASN A 351 14.89 -24.10 5.68
C ASN A 351 14.18 -23.05 4.81
N SER A 352 12.85 -23.05 4.84
CA SER A 352 12.00 -22.11 4.07
C SER A 352 12.30 -20.63 4.38
N SER A 353 12.74 -20.31 5.60
CA SER A 353 13.07 -18.94 6.01
C SER A 353 14.27 -18.34 5.26
N HIS A 354 15.12 -19.19 4.67
CA HIS A 354 16.30 -18.81 3.90
C HIS A 354 16.35 -19.59 2.59
N ASP A 355 15.20 -19.70 1.91
CA ASP A 355 15.06 -20.47 0.66
C ASP A 355 15.85 -19.85 -0.51
N GLN A 356 17.17 -20.04 -0.50
CA GLN A 356 18.06 -19.60 -1.57
C GLN A 356 17.82 -20.39 -2.86
N THR A 357 17.34 -21.63 -2.76
CA THR A 357 16.95 -22.43 -3.92
C THR A 357 15.79 -21.76 -4.66
N GLY A 358 14.73 -21.38 -3.94
CA GLY A 358 13.59 -20.65 -4.49
C GLY A 358 13.98 -19.29 -5.07
N ARG A 359 14.90 -18.55 -4.41
CA ARG A 359 15.44 -17.30 -4.94
C ARG A 359 16.26 -17.50 -6.22
N MET A 360 17.11 -18.51 -6.26
CA MET A 360 17.89 -18.87 -7.45
C MET A 360 16.96 -19.23 -8.60
N GLU A 361 15.96 -20.07 -8.36
CA GLU A 361 14.98 -20.45 -9.38
C GLU A 361 14.18 -19.25 -9.89
N MET A 362 13.81 -18.32 -9.00
CA MET A 362 13.18 -17.06 -9.38
C MET A 362 14.08 -16.23 -10.30
N VAL A 363 15.34 -16.02 -9.93
CA VAL A 363 16.33 -15.28 -10.74
C VAL A 363 16.54 -15.95 -12.09
N ARG A 364 16.76 -17.26 -12.11
CA ARG A 364 16.93 -18.07 -13.32
C ARG A 364 15.76 -17.89 -14.28
N ARG A 365 14.53 -18.06 -13.78
CA ARG A 365 13.31 -17.91 -14.57
C ARG A 365 13.18 -16.50 -15.17
N LEU A 366 13.45 -15.46 -14.39
CA LEU A 366 13.33 -14.07 -14.84
C LEU A 366 14.39 -13.71 -15.89
N LEU A 367 15.64 -14.13 -15.70
CA LEU A 367 16.72 -13.92 -16.68
C LEU A 367 16.48 -14.71 -17.97
N GLN A 368 16.01 -15.96 -17.87
CA GLN A 368 15.67 -16.78 -19.04
C GLN A 368 14.49 -16.22 -19.83
N ALA A 369 13.47 -15.69 -19.14
CA ALA A 369 12.36 -14.99 -19.79
C ALA A 369 12.83 -13.73 -20.55
N ASP A 370 13.93 -13.12 -20.10
CA ASP A 370 14.61 -11.99 -20.75
C ASP A 370 15.72 -12.44 -21.74
N GLY A 371 15.69 -13.71 -22.18
CA GLY A 371 16.57 -14.23 -23.23
C GLY A 371 18.02 -14.55 -22.81
N ARG A 372 18.31 -14.64 -21.51
CA ARG A 372 19.67 -14.94 -20.99
C ARG A 372 19.81 -16.40 -20.59
N ASP A 373 20.94 -17.01 -20.94
CA ASP A 373 21.29 -18.35 -20.45
C ASP A 373 21.70 -18.29 -18.97
N CYS A 374 21.28 -19.27 -18.19
CA CYS A 374 21.51 -19.32 -16.75
C CYS A 374 21.93 -20.73 -16.34
N VAL A 375 23.14 -20.84 -15.78
CA VAL A 375 23.72 -22.08 -15.27
C VAL A 375 23.67 -22.04 -13.75
N PRO A 376 22.75 -22.78 -13.09
CA PRO A 376 22.76 -22.88 -11.64
C PRO A 376 23.90 -23.79 -11.17
N ALA A 377 24.59 -23.41 -10.11
CA ALA A 377 25.62 -24.21 -9.47
C ALA A 377 25.48 -24.16 -7.94
N ALA A 378 25.10 -25.28 -7.36
CA ALA A 378 24.93 -25.43 -5.93
C ALA A 378 26.28 -25.69 -5.23
N PHE A 379 26.42 -25.20 -3.99
CA PHE A 379 27.50 -25.58 -3.09
C PHE A 379 26.95 -25.82 -1.67
N ALA A 380 27.48 -26.82 -0.96
CA ALA A 380 26.79 -27.39 0.20
C ALA A 380 27.02 -26.63 1.52
N ASN A 381 28.25 -26.21 1.83
CA ASN A 381 28.59 -25.49 3.06
C ASN A 381 29.98 -24.83 3.00
N ASP A 382 30.34 -24.07 4.04
CA ASP A 382 31.62 -23.35 4.15
C ASP A 382 32.87 -24.23 3.96
N LYS A 383 32.79 -25.55 4.22
CA LYS A 383 33.94 -26.47 4.09
C LYS A 383 34.19 -26.91 2.66
N THR A 384 33.15 -27.04 1.84
CA THR A 384 33.26 -27.46 0.43
C THR A 384 33.38 -26.28 -0.52
N LEU A 385 33.09 -25.08 -0.02
CA LEU A 385 33.05 -23.83 -0.78
C LEU A 385 34.35 -23.52 -1.51
N GLU A 386 35.49 -23.80 -0.89
CA GLU A 386 36.84 -23.62 -1.47
C GLU A 386 37.11 -24.51 -2.68
N HIS A 387 36.30 -25.53 -2.93
CA HIS A 387 36.49 -26.51 -4.00
C HIS A 387 35.36 -26.43 -5.03
N GLU A 388 34.12 -26.31 -4.57
CA GLU A 388 32.92 -26.29 -5.42
C GLU A 388 32.80 -24.99 -6.22
N ILE A 389 33.07 -23.82 -5.61
CA ILE A 389 33.01 -22.53 -6.32
C ILE A 389 34.09 -22.46 -7.42
N PRO A 390 35.38 -22.73 -7.14
CA PRO A 390 36.39 -22.71 -8.20
C PRO A 390 36.10 -23.71 -9.32
N ALA A 391 35.62 -24.92 -9.00
CA ALA A 391 35.27 -25.91 -10.02
C ALA A 391 34.14 -25.43 -10.93
N ALA A 392 33.06 -24.87 -10.35
CA ALA A 392 31.95 -24.32 -11.11
C ALA A 392 32.37 -23.13 -11.99
N ILE A 393 33.18 -22.21 -11.46
CA ILE A 393 33.71 -21.07 -12.21
C ILE A 393 34.61 -21.55 -13.35
N HIS A 394 35.57 -22.43 -13.08
CA HIS A 394 36.48 -22.96 -14.10
C HIS A 394 35.71 -23.64 -15.25
N GLN A 395 34.70 -24.47 -14.93
CA GLN A 395 33.85 -25.10 -15.93
C GLN A 395 33.07 -24.07 -16.75
N PHE A 396 32.54 -23.03 -16.11
CA PHE A 396 31.78 -21.98 -16.77
C PHE A 396 32.62 -21.10 -17.68
N THR A 397 33.84 -20.76 -17.25
CA THR A 397 34.76 -19.86 -17.97
C THR A 397 35.66 -20.58 -18.97
N GLN A 398 35.51 -21.89 -19.15
CA GLN A 398 36.36 -22.68 -20.04
C GLN A 398 36.29 -22.16 -21.48
N GLY A 399 37.46 -21.82 -22.04
CA GLY A 399 37.59 -21.31 -23.41
C GLY A 399 37.15 -19.86 -23.61
N GLN A 400 36.85 -19.13 -22.53
CA GLN A 400 36.44 -17.73 -22.58
C GLN A 400 37.62 -16.79 -22.40
N SER A 401 37.54 -15.62 -23.04
CA SER A 401 38.53 -14.56 -22.86
C SER A 401 38.21 -13.73 -21.60
N PRO A 402 39.21 -13.30 -20.80
CA PRO A 402 38.95 -12.55 -19.56
C PRO A 402 38.12 -11.28 -19.74
N ASP A 403 38.31 -10.56 -20.85
CA ASP A 403 37.59 -9.32 -21.18
C ASP A 403 36.07 -9.52 -21.37
N THR A 404 35.63 -10.75 -21.64
CA THR A 404 34.20 -11.08 -21.78
C THR A 404 33.55 -11.54 -20.47
N LEU A 405 34.34 -11.68 -19.40
CA LEU A 405 33.90 -12.18 -18.10
C LEU A 405 33.80 -11.04 -17.08
N VAL A 406 32.74 -11.09 -16.27
CA VAL A 406 32.62 -10.26 -15.06
C VAL A 406 32.24 -11.11 -13.86
N LEU A 407 32.79 -10.78 -12.69
CA LEU A 407 32.30 -11.28 -11.41
C LEU A 407 31.57 -10.18 -10.66
N ASP A 408 30.32 -10.47 -10.28
CA ASP A 408 29.52 -9.66 -9.37
C ASP A 408 29.89 -9.96 -7.92
N LEU A 409 30.48 -8.95 -7.27
CA LEU A 409 30.94 -9.01 -5.89
C LEU A 409 29.88 -8.50 -4.90
N THR A 410 28.69 -8.11 -5.37
CA THR A 410 27.65 -7.52 -4.53
C THR A 410 26.99 -8.53 -3.59
N PRO A 411 26.51 -9.69 -4.08
CA PRO A 411 25.83 -10.65 -3.24
C PRO A 411 26.79 -11.68 -2.62
N GLY A 412 26.33 -12.32 -1.54
CA GLY A 412 27.08 -13.38 -0.86
C GLY A 412 27.79 -12.91 0.42
N THR A 413 28.37 -13.87 1.15
CA THR A 413 29.23 -13.54 2.29
C THR A 413 30.60 -13.10 1.79
N LYS A 414 31.34 -12.32 2.59
CA LYS A 414 32.71 -11.90 2.25
C LYS A 414 33.62 -13.07 1.86
N TRP A 415 33.41 -14.22 2.49
CA TRP A 415 34.18 -15.44 2.20
C TRP A 415 33.84 -16.02 0.82
N MET A 416 32.54 -16.08 0.48
CA MET A 416 32.08 -16.52 -0.83
C MET A 416 32.63 -15.64 -1.95
N THR A 417 32.50 -14.32 -1.77
CA THR A 417 32.98 -13.32 -2.71
C THR A 417 34.49 -13.42 -2.92
N LEU A 418 35.27 -13.63 -1.84
CA LEU A 418 36.72 -13.80 -1.92
C LEU A 418 37.13 -15.06 -2.70
N ILE A 419 36.47 -16.19 -2.45
CA ILE A 419 36.78 -17.45 -3.15
C ILE A 419 36.41 -17.35 -4.63
N ALA A 420 35.23 -16.80 -4.94
CA ALA A 420 34.83 -16.56 -6.31
C ALA A 420 35.83 -15.63 -7.04
N ASP A 421 36.25 -14.53 -6.39
CA ASP A 421 37.21 -13.57 -6.93
C ASP A 421 38.56 -14.21 -7.27
N ARG A 422 39.10 -15.04 -6.37
CA ARG A 422 40.35 -15.78 -6.60
C ARG A 422 40.26 -16.84 -7.71
N SER A 423 39.05 -17.28 -8.05
CA SER A 423 38.81 -18.32 -9.05
C SER A 423 38.63 -17.77 -10.45
N MET A 424 38.43 -16.46 -10.59
CA MET A 424 38.25 -15.80 -11.88
C MET A 424 39.59 -15.67 -12.63
N LEU A 425 39.51 -15.63 -13.96
CA LEU A 425 40.68 -15.41 -14.81
C LEU A 425 41.28 -14.00 -14.58
N ALA A 426 42.61 -13.91 -14.55
CA ALA A 426 43.33 -12.63 -14.51
C ALA A 426 42.93 -11.74 -15.70
N GLY A 427 42.81 -10.43 -15.48
CA GLY A 427 42.29 -9.49 -16.47
C GLY A 427 40.76 -9.42 -16.61
N SER A 428 39.99 -10.31 -15.96
CA SER A 428 38.53 -10.25 -15.99
C SER A 428 37.97 -9.05 -15.25
N TRP A 429 36.76 -8.63 -15.59
CA TRP A 429 36.06 -7.55 -14.90
C TRP A 429 35.57 -7.99 -13.52
N ARG A 430 35.47 -7.01 -12.64
CA ARG A 430 34.76 -7.04 -11.37
C ARG A 430 33.73 -5.94 -11.37
N MET A 431 32.58 -6.23 -10.77
CA MET A 431 31.55 -5.24 -10.54
C MET A 431 31.08 -5.31 -9.09
N TYR A 432 30.67 -4.17 -8.58
CA TYR A 432 29.99 -4.04 -7.30
C TYR A 432 28.88 -3.01 -7.43
N VAL A 433 27.69 -3.33 -6.93
CA VAL A 433 26.58 -2.36 -6.85
C VAL A 433 26.70 -1.62 -5.52
N LYS A 434 27.10 -0.35 -5.60
CA LYS A 434 27.13 0.56 -4.46
C LYS A 434 25.79 1.26 -4.33
N ASN A 435 25.18 1.20 -3.16
CA ASN A 435 23.91 1.86 -2.88
C ASN A 435 24.08 2.83 -1.72
N ASP A 436 23.36 3.95 -1.79
CA ASP A 436 23.16 4.77 -0.62
C ASP A 436 22.13 4.08 0.29
N THR A 437 22.25 4.33 1.60
CA THR A 437 21.28 3.81 2.57
C THR A 437 20.35 4.93 2.98
N LEU A 438 19.05 4.63 3.05
CA LEU A 438 18.07 5.52 3.64
C LEU A 438 18.50 5.86 5.07
N SER A 439 18.32 7.12 5.46
CA SER A 439 18.60 7.61 6.82
C SER A 439 17.59 7.09 7.86
N THR A 440 16.99 5.93 7.61
CA THR A 440 16.05 5.26 8.52
C THR A 440 16.83 4.34 9.47
N PRO A 441 16.25 4.00 10.65
CA PRO A 441 16.91 3.15 11.64
C PRO A 441 17.42 1.83 11.07
N ASP A 442 16.70 1.30 10.07
CA ASP A 442 16.94 -0.01 9.49
C ASP A 442 17.92 0.00 8.29
N LYS A 443 18.58 1.13 7.97
CA LYS A 443 19.61 1.29 6.93
C LYS A 443 19.31 0.55 5.62
N SER A 444 18.07 0.65 5.13
CA SER A 444 17.69 0.03 3.85
C SER A 444 18.44 0.69 2.69
N PRO A 445 18.79 -0.04 1.62
CA PRO A 445 19.17 0.59 0.36
C PRO A 445 18.08 1.56 -0.12
N ASP A 446 18.48 2.73 -0.61
CA ASP A 446 17.58 3.70 -1.25
C ASP A 446 17.39 3.33 -2.74
N PRO A 447 16.22 2.84 -3.17
CA PRO A 447 16.03 2.44 -4.56
C PRO A 447 16.23 3.60 -5.53
N GLY A 448 17.04 3.38 -6.56
CA GLY A 448 17.48 4.39 -7.51
C GLY A 448 18.81 5.05 -7.16
N SER A 449 19.39 4.76 -6.00
CA SER A 449 20.75 5.19 -5.63
C SER A 449 21.84 4.22 -6.12
N GLU A 450 21.46 3.11 -6.75
CA GLU A 450 22.40 2.08 -7.20
C GLU A 450 23.39 2.64 -8.21
N ARG A 451 24.68 2.41 -7.94
CA ARG A 451 25.79 2.74 -8.83
C ARG A 451 26.64 1.51 -9.06
N LEU A 452 26.84 1.16 -10.31
CA LEU A 452 27.75 0.09 -10.68
C LEU A 452 29.17 0.63 -10.69
N VAL A 453 30.06 -0.03 -9.95
CA VAL A 453 31.49 0.25 -9.94
C VAL A 453 32.21 -0.93 -10.58
N CYS A 454 32.97 -0.66 -11.64
CA CYS A 454 33.68 -1.69 -12.39
C CYS A 454 35.19 -1.46 -12.38
N TRP A 455 35.96 -2.55 -12.33
CA TRP A 455 37.42 -2.53 -12.46
C TRP A 455 37.92 -3.89 -12.99
N ARG A 456 39.17 -3.94 -13.46
CA ARG A 456 39.80 -5.22 -13.86
C ARG A 456 40.68 -5.75 -12.74
N SER A 457 40.69 -7.08 -12.57
CA SER A 457 41.70 -7.74 -11.76
C SER A 457 43.05 -7.68 -12.47
N THR A 458 44.10 -7.29 -11.74
CA THR A 458 45.48 -7.27 -12.22
C THR A 458 46.01 -8.65 -12.57
#